data_AF-A0A0F9P9C5-F1
#
_entry.id   AF-A0A0F9P9C5-F1
#
_cell.length_a   1.000
_cell.length_b   1.000
_cell.length_c   1.000
_cell.angle_alpha   90.00
_cell.angle_beta   90.00
_cell.angle_gamma   90.00
#
_symmetry.space_group_name_H-M   'P 1'
#
loop_
_entity.id
_entity.type
_entity.pdbx_description
1 polymer ?
#
loop_
_entity_poly.entity_id
_entity_poly.type
_entity_poly.pdbx_seq_one_letter_code
_entity_poly.pdbx_strand_id
1 'polypeptide(L)' 'MSTDPTHNTELNPVKSKLLELFDDVLKHDGYGEIKVEMKILKRQQKEIILHCGKQYRFVINAPNES' A
#
# COMPACT_ATOMS: atom_id res chain seq x y z
N MET A 1 22.75 13.32 -19.06
CA MET A 1 22.95 12.13 -18.21
C MET A 1 22.14 12.38 -16.94
N SER A 2 20.91 11.88 -16.89
CA SER A 2 19.99 12.12 -15.79
C SER A 2 20.25 11.09 -14.71
N THR A 3 20.99 11.46 -13.68
CA THR A 3 21.10 10.68 -12.45
C THR A 3 19.98 11.13 -11.53
N ASP A 4 18.84 10.45 -11.58
CA ASP A 4 17.81 10.54 -10.54
C ASP A 4 18.31 9.79 -9.29
N PRO A 5 18.52 10.44 -8.14
CA PRO A 5 19.03 9.78 -6.94
C PRO A 5 17.98 9.83 -5.84
N THR A 6 16.90 9.05 -5.93
CA THR A 6 15.96 8.84 -4.80
C THR A 6 14.98 7.74 -5.25
N HIS A 7 14.75 6.62 -4.56
CA HIS A 7 14.81 6.32 -3.15
C HIS A 7 14.96 4.80 -3.03
N ASN A 8 15.72 4.38 -2.02
CA ASN A 8 16.05 3.02 -1.66
C ASN A 8 14.86 2.05 -1.79
N THR A 9 15.04 0.97 -2.54
CA THR A 9 14.10 -0.13 -2.79
C THR A 9 13.88 -0.97 -1.52
N GLU A 10 13.43 -0.36 -0.44
CA GLU A 10 12.63 -1.11 0.53
C GLU A 10 11.25 -1.25 -0.09
N LEU A 11 10.97 -2.45 -0.61
CA LEU A 11 9.65 -2.86 -1.07
C LEU A 11 8.66 -2.57 0.05
N ASN A 12 7.94 -1.44 -0.04
CA ASN A 12 6.94 -1.08 0.94
C ASN A 12 5.87 -2.19 0.90
N PRO A 13 5.74 -3.01 1.97
CA PRO A 13 4.95 -4.25 1.93
C PRO A 13 3.48 -3.98 1.60
N VAL A 14 2.99 -2.78 1.89
CA VAL A 14 1.66 -2.32 1.52
C VAL A 14 1.51 -2.17 0.01
N LYS A 15 2.49 -1.55 -0.66
CA LYS A 15 2.47 -1.35 -2.12
C LYS A 15 2.52 -2.69 -2.84
N SER A 16 3.41 -3.60 -2.40
CA SER A 16 3.49 -4.94 -2.96
C SER A 16 2.18 -5.71 -2.80
N LYS A 17 1.57 -5.65 -1.61
CA LYS A 17 0.29 -6.33 -1.40
C LYS A 17 -0.85 -5.72 -2.20
N LEU A 18 -0.87 -4.40 -2.36
CA LEU A 18 -1.89 -3.72 -3.16
C LEU A 18 -1.81 -4.15 -4.63
N LEU A 19 -0.60 -4.26 -5.19
CA LEU A 19 -0.38 -4.74 -6.57
C LEU A 19 -0.80 -6.21 -6.72
N GLU A 20 -0.48 -7.06 -5.75
CA GLU A 20 -0.94 -8.46 -5.74
C GLU A 20 -2.48 -8.55 -5.76
N LEU A 21 -3.16 -7.79 -4.89
CA LEU A 21 -4.62 -7.75 -4.86
C LEU A 21 -5.23 -7.18 -6.14
N PHE A 22 -4.56 -6.19 -6.74
CA PHE A 22 -4.95 -5.64 -8.03
C PHE A 22 -4.86 -6.70 -9.15
N ASP A 23 -3.77 -7.47 -9.21
CA ASP A 23 -3.61 -8.55 -10.17
C ASP A 23 -4.66 -9.65 -9.98
N ASP A 24 -5.04 -9.96 -8.74
CA ASP A 24 -6.11 -10.91 -8.44
C ASP A 24 -7.46 -10.41 -8.96
N VAL A 25 -7.81 -9.15 -8.66
CA VAL A 25 -9.04 -8.51 -9.16
C VAL A 25 -9.06 -8.42 -10.69
N LEU A 26 -7.93 -8.11 -11.32
CA LEU A 26 -7.83 -8.02 -12.77
C LEU A 26 -8.08 -9.37 -13.47
N LYS A 27 -7.70 -10.48 -12.83
CA LYS A 27 -7.92 -11.84 -13.36
C LYS A 27 -9.33 -12.37 -13.07
N HIS A 28 -10.09 -11.73 -12.19
CA HIS A 28 -11.45 -12.15 -11.87
C HIS A 28 -12.41 -11.80 -13.01
N ASP A 29 -13.11 -12.82 -13.53
CA ASP A 29 -14.17 -12.67 -14.52
C ASP A 29 -15.48 -12.26 -13.82
N GLY A 30 -15.58 -10.97 -13.49
CA GLY A 30 -16.70 -10.41 -12.74
C GLY A 30 -16.40 -9.03 -12.15
N TYR A 31 -17.16 -8.66 -11.12
CA TYR A 31 -16.93 -7.43 -10.36
C TYR A 31 -15.97 -7.68 -9.20
N GLY A 32 -14.97 -6.80 -9.05
CA GLY A 32 -14.09 -6.78 -7.89
C GLY A 32 -13.92 -5.36 -7.34
N GLU A 33 -13.76 -5.26 -6.02
CA GLU A 33 -13.56 -4.01 -5.31
C GLU A 33 -12.29 -4.11 -4.46
N ILE A 34 -11.47 -3.06 -4.54
CA ILE A 34 -10.34 -2.84 -3.61
C ILE A 34 -10.57 -1.51 -2.90
N LYS A 35 -10.64 -1.53 -1.57
CA LYS A 35 -10.70 -0.32 -0.74
C LYS A 35 -9.42 -0.16 0.05
N VAL A 36 -8.86 1.04 0.02
CA VAL A 36 -7.69 1.42 0.83
C VAL A 36 -8.15 2.41 1.89
N GLU A 37 -7.99 2.06 3.17
CA GLU A 37 -8.19 2.97 4.29
C GLU A 37 -6.83 3.30 4.92
N MET A 38 -6.56 4.59 5.10
CA MET A 38 -5.34 5.06 5.78
C MET A 38 -5.70 5.89 6.99
N LYS A 39 -5.15 5.52 8.15
CA LYS A 39 -5.32 6.22 9.41
C LYS A 39 -3.97 6.73 9.88
N ILE A 40 -3.84 8.04 10.03
CA ILE A 40 -2.65 8.65 10.66
C ILE A 40 -2.70 8.32 12.15
N LEU A 41 -1.65 7.68 12.64
CA LEU A 41 -1.45 7.36 14.05
C LEU A 41 -0.49 8.37 14.69
N LYS A 42 -0.29 8.22 16.00
CA LYS A 42 0.73 8.98 16.74
C LYS A 42 2.13 8.56 16.28
N ARG A 43 3.14 9.41 16.55
CA ARG A 43 4.57 9.12 16.31
C ARG A 43 4.91 8.76 14.86
N GLN A 44 4.39 9.51 13.90
CA GLN A 44 4.76 9.31 12.49
C GLN A 44 4.44 7.90 11.97
N GLN A 45 3.39 7.27 12.50
CA GLN A 45 2.91 5.99 11.98
C GLN A 45 1.63 6.19 11.18
N LYS A 46 1.43 5.33 10.19
CA LYS A 46 0.18 5.21 9.46
C LYS A 46 -0.27 3.76 9.56
N GLU A 47 -1.52 3.56 9.95
CA GLU A 47 -2.21 2.29 9.79
C GLU A 47 -2.87 2.28 8.41
N ILE A 48 -2.67 1.21 7.66
CA ILE A 48 -3.22 1.02 6.33
C ILE A 48 -3.99 -0.29 6.30
N ILE A 49 -5.23 -0.24 5.86
CA ILE A 49 -6.12 -1.39 5.74
C ILE A 49 -6.52 -1.54 4.27
N LEU A 50 -6.25 -2.70 3.70
CA LEU A 50 -6.68 -3.07 2.34
C LEU A 50 -7.85 -4.04 2.45
N HIS A 51 -8.98 -3.70 1.82
CA HIS A 51 -10.15 -4.57 1.71
C HIS A 51 -10.23 -5.13 0.29
N CYS A 52 -10.30 -6.45 0.15
CA CYS A 52 -10.54 -7.16 -1.12
C CYS A 52 -11.10 -8.56 -0.80
N GLY A 53 -12.34 -8.63 -0.30
CA GLY A 53 -12.95 -9.85 0.27
C GLY A 53 -12.36 -10.31 1.61
N LYS A 54 -11.08 -10.02 1.86
CA LYS A 54 -10.38 -10.12 3.14
C LYS A 54 -9.81 -8.75 3.53
N GLN A 55 -9.48 -8.58 4.81
CA GLN A 55 -8.80 -7.38 5.31
C GLN A 55 -7.33 -7.68 5.58
N TYR A 56 -6.45 -6.85 5.01
CA TYR A 56 -5.02 -6.87 5.29
C TYR A 56 -4.64 -5.57 6.00
N ARG A 57 -3.99 -5.67 7.16
CA ARG A 57 -3.66 -4.51 8.00
C ARG A 57 -2.16 -4.37 8.13
N PHE A 58 -1.67 -3.15 7.95
CA PHE A 58 -0.27 -2.79 8.03
C PHE A 58 -0.12 -1.56 8.93
N VAL A 59 0.96 -1.52 9.71
CA VAL A 59 1.40 -0.32 10.41
C VAL A 59 2.78 0.02 9.88
N ILE A 60 2.90 1.19 9.24
CA ILE A 60 4.15 1.66 8.65
C ILE A 60 4.61 2.95 9.33
N ASN A 61 5.92 3.13 9.45
CA ASN A 61 6.50 4.41 9.79
C ASN A 61 6.44 5.30 8.53
N ALA A 62 5.84 6.47 8.66
CA ALA A 62 5.77 7.51 7.64
C ALA A 62 6.47 8.75 8.19
N PRO A 63 7.79 8.93 7.94
CA PRO A 63 8.44 10.19 8.26
C PRO A 63 7.66 11.33 7.59
N ASN A 64 7.47 12.45 8.29
CA ASN A 64 6.84 13.63 7.71
C ASN A 64 7.73 14.08 6.56
N GLU A 65 7.38 13.74 5.32
CA GLU A 65 7.87 14.47 4.16
C GLU A 65 7.26 15.87 4.30
N SER A 66 8.14 16.80 4.68
CA SER A 66 7.86 18.24 4.82
C SER A 66 8.37 18.93 3.58
#